data_AF-A0A5K0YYY3-F1
#
_entry.id   AF-A0A5K0YYY3-F1
#
_cell.length_a   1.000
_cell.length_b   1.000
_cell.length_c   1.000
_cell.angle_alpha   90.00
_cell.angle_beta   90.00
_cell.angle_gamma   90.00
#
_symmetry.space_group_name_H-M   'P 1'
#
loop_
_entity.id
_entity.type
_entity.pdbx_description
1 polymer ?
#
loop_
_entity_poly.entity_id
_entity_poly.type
_entity_poly.pdbx_seq_one_letter_code
_entity_poly.pdbx_strand_id
1 'polypeptide(L)'
;EETDPSKIPTIRNLRRAMTWLVHGCQPGDSLVFHFSGHGSQIRDIDGDEVDGYDETLCPLDFETEGMLVDDELNATLVRPLPCGARLHAIIDCCHSGTALDLPFVCRMD
;
A
#
# COMPACT_ATOMS: atom_id res chain seq x y z
N GLU A 1 12.39 -17.75 -10.97
CA GLU A 1 11.10 -17.51 -10.29
C GLU A 1 11.26 -17.84 -8.81
N GLU A 2 10.56 -17.12 -7.94
CA GLU A 2 10.50 -17.41 -6.50
C GLU A 2 9.63 -18.65 -6.27
N THR A 3 10.07 -19.56 -5.41
CA THR A 3 9.42 -20.88 -5.18
C THR A 3 8.89 -21.05 -3.77
N ASP A 4 9.27 -20.16 -2.84
CA ASP A 4 8.75 -20.16 -1.47
C ASP A 4 7.29 -19.66 -1.45
N PRO A 5 6.31 -20.49 -1.06
CA PRO A 5 4.90 -20.10 -1.03
C PRO A 5 4.61 -18.91 -0.12
N SER A 6 5.48 -18.63 0.86
CA SER A 6 5.34 -17.50 1.77
C SER A 6 5.78 -16.15 1.16
N LYS A 7 6.52 -16.19 0.05
CA LYS A 7 7.07 -15.02 -0.66
C LYS A 7 6.39 -14.71 -1.98
N ILE A 8 5.52 -15.59 -2.46
CA ILE A 8 4.64 -15.31 -3.62
C ILE A 8 3.74 -14.11 -3.25
N PRO A 9 3.58 -13.09 -4.10
CA PRO A 9 2.85 -11.87 -3.78
C PRO A 9 1.32 -12.05 -3.90
N THR A 10 0.79 -13.02 -3.15
CA THR A 10 -0.66 -13.16 -2.92
C THR A 10 -1.17 -12.10 -1.98
N ILE A 11 -2.46 -11.79 -2.00
CA ILE A 11 -3.05 -10.78 -1.12
C ILE A 11 -2.76 -11.07 0.35
N ARG A 12 -2.84 -12.35 0.74
CA ARG A 12 -2.57 -12.79 2.11
C ARG A 12 -1.12 -12.56 2.50
N ASN A 13 -0.18 -12.87 1.60
CA ASN A 13 1.24 -12.70 1.88
C ASN A 13 1.63 -11.21 1.93
N LEU A 14 1.06 -10.39 1.05
CA LEU A 14 1.26 -8.93 1.07
C LEU A 14 0.74 -8.32 2.37
N ARG A 15 -0.49 -8.62 2.80
CA ARG A 15 -1.05 -8.18 4.09
C ARG A 15 -0.15 -8.54 5.28
N ARG A 16 0.33 -9.79 5.30
CA ARG A 16 1.25 -10.26 6.34
C ARG A 16 2.58 -9.51 6.30
N ALA A 17 3.13 -9.27 5.12
CA ALA A 17 4.39 -8.54 4.94
C ALA A 17 4.27 -7.07 5.37
N MET A 18 3.17 -6.39 5.03
CA MET A 18 2.90 -5.02 5.47
C MET A 18 2.77 -4.93 7.00
N THR A 19 2.02 -5.85 7.60
CA THR A 19 1.90 -5.94 9.07
C THR A 19 3.25 -6.20 9.71
N TRP A 20 4.05 -7.12 9.16
CA TRP A 20 5.40 -7.41 9.64
C TRP A 20 6.32 -6.19 9.55
N LEU A 21 6.24 -5.42 8.47
CA LEU A 21 7.11 -4.26 8.23
C LEU A 21 6.95 -3.23 9.36
N VAL A 22 5.73 -2.91 9.76
CA VAL A 22 5.47 -1.89 10.78
C VAL A 22 5.49 -2.43 12.21
N HIS A 23 5.48 -3.75 12.39
CA HIS A 23 5.36 -4.38 13.71
C HIS A 23 6.55 -4.04 14.61
N GLY A 24 6.26 -3.37 15.73
CA GLY A 24 7.26 -3.01 16.73
C GLY A 24 8.09 -1.77 16.40
N CYS A 25 7.75 -1.05 15.33
CA CYS A 25 8.40 0.19 14.94
C CYS A 25 8.46 1.20 16.10
N GLN A 26 9.62 1.86 16.26
CA GLN A 26 9.91 2.85 17.29
C GLN A 26 10.25 4.22 16.68
N PRO A 27 10.14 5.32 17.44
CA PRO A 27 10.65 6.62 17.02
C PRO A 27 12.12 6.54 16.58
N GLY A 28 12.42 7.09 15.41
CA GLY A 28 13.76 7.08 14.81
C GLY A 28 14.00 5.94 13.81
N ASP A 29 13.12 4.94 13.73
CA ASP A 29 13.23 3.88 12.73
C ASP A 29 12.96 4.39 11.32
N SER A 30 13.60 3.75 10.33
CA SER A 30 13.45 4.04 8.91
C SER A 30 13.09 2.78 8.13
N LEU A 31 11.89 2.76 7.56
CA LEU A 31 11.31 1.63 6.85
C LEU A 31 11.27 1.91 5.35
N VAL A 32 11.29 0.85 4.55
CA VAL A 32 11.12 0.92 3.10
C VAL A 32 10.03 -0.05 2.67
N PHE A 33 9.06 0.47 1.92
CA PHE A 33 8.07 -0.31 1.19
C PHE A 33 8.28 -0.05 -0.30
N HIS A 34 8.37 -1.11 -1.09
CA HIS A 34 8.49 -1.00 -2.54
C HIS A 34 7.51 -1.95 -3.21
N PHE A 35 6.70 -1.40 -4.11
CA PHE A 35 5.79 -2.15 -4.95
C PHE A 35 6.00 -1.73 -6.41
N SER A 36 6.11 -2.72 -7.30
CA SER A 36 6.11 -2.51 -8.75
C SER A 36 5.23 -3.58 -9.37
N GLY A 37 4.25 -3.16 -10.17
CA GLY A 37 3.23 -4.06 -10.70
C GLY A 37 2.02 -3.34 -11.26
N HIS A 38 0.90 -4.05 -11.35
CA HIS A 38 -0.37 -3.45 -11.77
C HIS A 38 -1.02 -2.67 -10.62
N GLY A 39 -1.49 -1.48 -10.98
CA GLY A 39 -2.41 -0.70 -10.17
C GLY A 39 -3.71 -0.51 -10.95
N SER A 40 -4.82 -0.38 -10.24
CA SER A 40 -6.15 -0.18 -10.80
C SER A 40 -6.96 0.75 -9.92
N GLN A 41 -8.16 1.11 -10.36
CA GLN A 41 -9.11 1.94 -9.62
C GLN A 41 -10.40 1.16 -9.40
N ILE A 42 -10.93 1.21 -8.18
CA ILE A 42 -12.30 0.76 -7.90
C ILE A 42 -13.17 1.97 -7.58
N ARG A 43 -14.48 1.83 -7.76
CA ARG A 43 -15.39 2.93 -7.42
C ARG A 43 -15.44 3.08 -5.90
N ASP A 44 -15.11 4.27 -5.41
CA ASP A 44 -15.21 4.63 -4.01
C ASP A 44 -16.67 4.45 -3.53
N ILE A 45 -16.81 3.84 -2.36
CA ILE A 45 -18.09 3.53 -1.72
C ILE A 45 -18.36 4.36 -0.46
N ASP A 46 -17.34 4.98 0.16
CA ASP A 46 -17.48 5.73 1.40
C ASP A 46 -17.34 7.26 1.23
N GLY A 47 -16.85 7.69 0.06
CA GLY A 47 -16.86 9.07 -0.39
C GLY A 47 -15.71 9.91 0.13
N ASP A 48 -14.61 9.29 0.54
CA ASP A 48 -13.42 10.00 0.99
C ASP A 48 -12.52 10.47 -0.18
N GLU A 49 -12.70 9.91 -1.38
CA GLU A 49 -11.95 10.29 -2.57
C GLU A 49 -12.63 11.39 -3.40
N VAL A 50 -11.82 12.36 -3.85
CA VAL A 50 -12.33 13.58 -4.53
C VAL A 50 -12.81 13.27 -5.96
N ASP A 51 -12.22 12.28 -6.61
CA ASP A 51 -12.61 11.84 -7.94
C ASP A 51 -13.60 10.65 -7.94
N GLY A 52 -13.87 10.09 -6.75
CA GLY A 52 -14.80 9.00 -6.52
C GLY A 52 -14.26 7.61 -6.88
N TYR A 53 -12.93 7.43 -6.88
CA TYR A 53 -12.29 6.15 -7.12
C TYR A 53 -11.13 5.88 -6.14
N ASP A 54 -11.14 4.70 -5.50
CA ASP A 54 -10.04 4.24 -4.67
C ASP A 54 -8.94 3.65 -5.55
N GLU A 55 -7.69 3.99 -5.23
CA GLU A 55 -6.52 3.42 -5.85
C GLU A 55 -6.19 2.06 -5.27
N THR A 56 -5.78 1.13 -6.13
CA THR A 56 -5.55 -0.25 -5.73
C THR A 56 -4.25 -0.81 -6.27
N LEU A 57 -3.62 -1.66 -5.47
CA LEU A 57 -2.55 -2.54 -5.92
C LEU A 57 -3.15 -3.90 -6.27
N CYS A 58 -2.68 -4.53 -7.35
CA CYS A 58 -3.14 -5.86 -7.77
C CYS A 58 -2.15 -6.96 -7.31
N PRO A 59 -2.48 -7.76 -6.27
CA PRO A 59 -1.75 -8.98 -5.95
C PRO A 59 -1.80 -10.00 -7.09
N LEU A 60 -1.01 -11.08 -7.01
CA LEU A 60 -1.00 -12.13 -8.04
C LEU A 60 -2.35 -12.86 -8.19
N ASP A 61 -3.09 -13.00 -7.09
CA ASP A 61 -4.37 -13.69 -6.98
C ASP A 61 -5.58 -12.73 -6.96
N PHE A 62 -5.41 -11.51 -7.51
CA PHE A 62 -6.42 -10.46 -7.43
C PHE A 62 -7.77 -10.83 -8.08
N GLU A 63 -7.76 -11.68 -9.12
CA GLU A 63 -8.98 -12.12 -9.79
C GLU A 63 -9.90 -12.95 -8.88
N THR A 64 -9.33 -13.67 -7.91
CA THR A 64 -10.07 -14.54 -6.99
C THR A 64 -10.24 -13.94 -5.60
N GLU A 65 -9.25 -13.20 -5.12
CA GLU A 65 -9.19 -12.70 -3.74
C GLU A 65 -9.37 -11.17 -3.62
N GLY A 66 -9.44 -10.47 -4.75
CA GLY A 66 -9.59 -9.02 -4.81
C GLY A 66 -8.28 -8.25 -4.79
N MET A 67 -8.39 -6.92 -4.79
CA MET A 67 -7.26 -5.99 -4.81
C MET A 67 -6.98 -5.43 -3.41
N LEU A 68 -5.81 -4.80 -3.23
CA LEU A 68 -5.48 -4.04 -2.02
C LEU A 68 -5.82 -2.57 -2.27
N VAL A 69 -6.79 -2.03 -1.54
CA VAL A 69 -7.18 -0.61 -1.62
C VAL A 69 -6.24 0.26 -0.80
N ASP A 70 -6.00 1.47 -1.26
CA ASP A 70 -5.25 2.55 -0.60
C ASP A 70 -5.61 2.75 0.87
N ASP A 71 -6.89 2.70 1.21
CA ASP A 71 -7.38 2.90 2.56
C ASP A 71 -6.90 1.77 3.51
N GLU A 72 -6.80 0.54 2.98
CA GLU A 72 -6.18 -0.60 3.67
C GLU A 72 -4.66 -0.43 3.79
N LEU A 73 -4.00 0.09 2.75
CA LEU A 73 -2.56 0.38 2.76
C LEU A 73 -2.24 1.46 3.79
N ASN A 74 -3.01 2.55 3.84
CA ASN A 74 -2.88 3.63 4.80
C ASN A 74 -3.09 3.10 6.23
N ALA A 75 -4.16 2.34 6.47
CA ALA A 75 -4.47 1.76 7.78
C ALA A 75 -3.38 0.80 8.28
N THR A 76 -2.68 0.10 7.38
CA THR A 76 -1.66 -0.88 7.74
C THR A 76 -0.25 -0.28 7.81
N LEU A 77 0.11 0.60 6.87
CA LEU A 77 1.48 1.10 6.70
C LEU A 77 1.71 2.48 7.30
N VAL A 78 0.68 3.33 7.37
CA VAL A 78 0.80 4.75 7.73
C VAL A 78 0.28 5.01 9.14
N ARG A 79 -1.01 4.75 9.39
CA ARG A 79 -1.68 5.04 10.68
C ARG A 79 -0.97 4.45 11.91
N PRO A 80 -0.35 3.25 11.84
CA PRO A 80 0.31 2.64 13.01
C PRO A 80 1.70 3.21 13.34
N LEU A 81 2.31 4.01 12.48
CA LEU A 81 3.69 4.47 12.69
C LEU A 81 3.77 5.45 13.88
N PRO A 82 4.73 5.25 14.80
CA PRO A 82 4.92 6.19 15.89
C PRO A 82 5.52 7.51 15.40
N CYS A 83 5.23 8.59 16.11
CA CYS A 83 5.84 9.88 15.83
C CYS A 83 7.38 9.77 15.85
N GLY A 84 8.01 10.23 14.77
CA GLY A 84 9.47 10.19 14.59
C GLY A 84 9.99 8.96 13.83
N ALA A 85 9.15 7.96 13.53
CA ALA A 85 9.48 6.94 12.53
C ALA A 85 9.29 7.50 11.11
N ARG A 86 9.96 6.89 10.13
CA ARG A 86 9.86 7.28 8.72
C ARG A 86 9.63 6.06 7.83
N LEU A 87 8.55 6.08 7.05
CA LEU A 87 8.32 5.13 5.97
C LEU A 87 8.65 5.78 4.62
N HIS A 88 9.53 5.14 3.87
CA HIS A 88 9.78 5.44 2.47
C HIS A 88 9.01 4.43 1.60
N ALA A 89 7.87 4.86 1.06
CA ALA A 89 7.08 4.06 0.13
C ALA A 89 7.39 4.46 -1.32
N ILE A 90 7.75 3.48 -2.14
CA ILE A 90 8.02 3.65 -3.58
C ILE A 90 7.03 2.75 -4.31
N ILE A 91 6.09 3.37 -5.03
CA ILE A 91 4.99 2.66 -5.68
C ILE A 91 5.06 2.96 -7.18
N ASP A 92 5.53 1.96 -7.93
CA ASP A 92 5.66 1.98 -9.38
C ASP A 92 4.51 1.19 -10.03
N CYS A 93 3.34 1.83 -10.11
CA CYS A 93 2.18 1.30 -10.80
C CYS A 93 1.34 2.43 -11.41
N CYS A 94 0.42 2.08 -12.31
CA CYS A 94 -0.56 3.04 -12.81
C CYS A 94 -1.47 3.49 -11.65
N HIS A 95 -1.94 4.74 -11.73
CA HIS A 95 -2.84 5.32 -10.74
C HIS A 95 -2.29 5.31 -9.29
N SER A 96 -0.98 5.44 -9.10
CA SER A 96 -0.37 5.40 -7.76
C SER A 96 -0.37 6.73 -6.99
N GLY A 97 -0.99 7.78 -7.54
CA GLY A 97 -0.84 9.16 -7.05
C GLY A 97 -1.34 9.38 -5.62
N THR A 98 -2.39 8.66 -5.23
CA THR A 98 -3.02 8.70 -3.91
C THR A 98 -2.98 7.36 -3.19
N ALA A 99 -2.17 6.38 -3.64
CA ALA A 99 -2.17 5.00 -3.14
C ALA A 99 -1.87 4.78 -1.63
N LEU A 100 -1.69 5.84 -0.85
CA LEU A 100 -1.51 5.83 0.61
C LEU A 100 -2.30 6.95 1.32
N ASP A 101 -3.24 7.63 0.67
CA ASP A 101 -4.11 8.71 1.21
C ASP A 101 -3.36 9.76 2.02
N LEU A 102 -2.20 10.19 1.51
CA LEU A 102 -1.37 11.16 2.19
C LEU A 102 -1.94 12.57 1.99
N PRO A 103 -2.07 13.38 3.06
CA PRO A 103 -2.73 14.68 2.99
C PRO A 103 -1.92 15.76 2.25
N PHE A 104 -0.64 15.50 1.94
CA PHE A 104 0.25 16.44 1.30
C PHE A 104 0.89 15.82 0.06
N VAL A 105 0.65 16.45 -1.09
CA VAL A 105 1.22 16.05 -2.37
C VAL A 105 2.16 17.15 -2.88
N CYS A 106 3.38 16.76 -3.23
CA CYS A 106 4.34 17.62 -3.90
C CYS A 106 4.46 17.18 -5.36
N ARG A 107 4.21 18.09 -6.30
CA ARG A 107 4.45 17.87 -7.73
C ARG A 107 5.75 18.58 -8.12
N MET A 108 6.65 17.85 -8.76
CA MET A 108 7.85 18.41 -9.34
C MET A 108 7.60 18.56 -10.84
N ASP A 109 7.29 19.78 -11.26
CA ASP A 109 7.15 20.17 -12.67
C ASP A 109 8.53 20.35 -13.34
#